data_AF-A0A966IGG3-F1
#
_entry.id   AF-A0A966IGG3-F1
#
_cell.length_a   1.000
_cell.length_b   1.000
_cell.length_c   1.000
_cell.angle_alpha   90.00
_cell.angle_beta   90.00
_cell.angle_gamma   90.00
#
_symmetry.space_group_name_H-M   'P 1'
#
loop_
_entity.id
_entity.type
_entity.pdbx_description
1 polymer ?
#
loop_
_entity_poly.entity_id
_entity_poly.type
_entity_poly.pdbx_seq_one_letter_code
_entity_poly.pdbx_strand_id
1 'polypeptide(L)' 'MTRLALFDLDHTLLPFDSDYEWGQFLVRLGVVDGEQYAKANDQFYADYKIGKLD' A
#
# COMPACT_ATOMS: atom_id res chain seq x y z
N MET A 1 7.87 20.09 -30.24
CA MET A 1 8.45 18.93 -29.52
C MET A 1 7.71 18.76 -28.22
N THR A 2 7.11 17.60 -27.98
CA THR A 2 6.40 17.32 -26.73
C THR A 2 7.42 16.89 -25.68
N ARG A 3 7.40 17.50 -24.48
CA ARG A 3 8.21 17.06 -23.35
C ARG A 3 7.32 16.23 -22.43
N LEU A 4 7.73 15.00 -22.17
CA LEU A 4 7.06 14.08 -21.25
C LEU A 4 8.03 13.73 -20.12
N ALA A 5 7.53 13.74 -18.89
CA ALA A 5 8.24 13.22 -17.73
C ALA A 5 7.35 12.16 -17.07
N LEU A 6 7.97 11.06 -16.63
CA LEU A 6 7.32 9.98 -15.90
C LEU A 6 8.00 9.88 -14.54
N PHE A 7 7.18 9.79 -13.50
CA PHE A 7 7.64 9.61 -12.14
C PHE A 7 6.89 8.43 -11.54
N ASP A 8 7.60 7.68 -10.72
CA ASP A 8 6.98 6.76 -9.79
C ASP A 8 6.18 7.54 -8.73
N LEU A 9 5.20 6.91 -8.08
CA LEU A 9 4.30 7.58 -7.16
C LEU A 9 4.81 7.52 -5.72
N ASP A 10 4.82 6.32 -5.16
CA ASP A 10 5.13 6.07 -3.75
C ASP A 10 6.61 6.28 -3.49
N HIS A 11 6.93 6.91 -2.37
CA HIS A 11 8.30 7.29 -2.01
C HIS A 11 9.07 8.14 -3.06
N THR A 12 8.41 8.59 -4.13
CA THR A 12 8.96 9.45 -5.18
C THR A 12 8.22 10.80 -5.22
N LEU A 13 6.92 10.78 -5.54
CA LEU A 13 6.07 11.98 -5.48
C LEU A 13 5.39 12.13 -4.12
N LEU A 14 5.07 11.01 -3.47
CA LEU A 14 4.49 10.96 -2.13
C LEU A 14 5.53 10.48 -1.12
N PRO A 15 5.57 11.02 0.11
CA PRO A 15 6.52 10.58 1.12
C PRO A 15 6.07 9.30 1.85
N PHE A 16 5.04 8.60 1.35
CA PHE A 16 4.43 7.42 1.95
C PHE A 16 3.97 6.44 0.87
N ASP A 17 3.56 5.26 1.32
CA ASP A 17 2.95 4.18 0.53
C ASP A 17 1.43 4.43 0.41
N SER A 18 0.94 4.66 -0.80
CA SER A 18 -0.45 5.01 -1.06
C SER A 18 -1.41 3.85 -0.83
N ASP A 19 -1.02 2.61 -1.13
CA ASP A 19 -1.86 1.43 -0.92
C ASP A 19 -2.08 1.15 0.56
N TYR A 20 -1.02 1.29 1.38
CA TYR A 20 -1.11 1.18 2.83
C TYR A 20 -2.04 2.24 3.42
N GLU A 21 -1.84 3.52 3.06
CA GLU A 21 -2.63 4.62 3.61
C GLU A 21 -4.10 4.57 3.19
N TRP A 22 -4.39 4.02 2.00
CA TRP A 22 -5.76 3.79 1.57
C TRP A 22 -6.49 2.79 2.46
N GLY A 23 -5.83 1.67 2.82
CA GLY A 23 -6.37 0.72 3.79
C GLY A 23 -6.64 1.36 5.15
N GLN A 24 -5.68 2.14 5.66
CA GLN A 24 -5.85 2.87 6.92
C GLN A 24 -7.02 3.86 6.87
N PHE A 25 -7.26 4.52 5.73
CA PHE A 25 -8.41 5.38 5.53
C PHE A 25 -9.73 4.62 5.64
N LEU A 26 -9.85 3.44 5.02
CA LEU A 26 -11.05 2.61 5.10
C LEU A 26 -11.31 2.06 6.50
N VAL A 27 -10.24 1.73 7.24
CA VAL A 27 -10.32 1.34 8.66
C VAL A 27 -10.87 2.49 9.51
N ARG A 28 -10.35 3.72 9.31
CA ARG A 28 -10.87 4.92 10.01
C ARG A 28 -12.35 5.20 9.73
N LEU A 29 -12.83 4.85 8.53
CA LEU A 29 -14.25 4.95 8.18
C LEU A 29 -15.11 3.79 8.71
N GLY A 30 -14.50 2.75 9.30
CA GLY A 30 -15.20 1.55 9.76
C GLY A 30 -15.70 0.65 8.63
N VAL A 31 -15.21 0.85 7.41
CA VAL A 31 -15.56 0.02 6.23
C VAL A 31 -14.81 -1.31 6.26
N VAL A 32 -13.61 -1.30 6.85
CA VAL A 32 -12.74 -2.47 7.00
C VAL A 32 -12.40 -2.64 8.48
N ASP A 33 -12.39 -3.89 8.94
CA ASP A 33 -11.94 -4.22 10.30
C ASP A 33 -10.42 -4.02 10.41
N GLY A 34 -10.00 -3.14 11.33
CA GLY A 34 -8.60 -2.73 11.45
C GLY A 34 -7.65 -3.84 11.88
N GLU A 35 -8.08 -4.72 12.81
CA GLU A 35 -7.24 -5.81 13.29
C GLU A 35 -7.05 -6.89 12.21
N GLN A 36 -8.14 -7.25 11.52
CA GLN A 36 -8.09 -8.19 10.41
C GLN A 36 -7.22 -7.64 9.27
N TYR A 37 -7.37 -6.36 8.94
CA TYR A 37 -6.59 -5.71 7.90
C TYR A 37 -5.10 -5.66 8.24
N ALA A 38 -4.73 -5.25 9.46
CA ALA A 38 -3.34 -5.23 9.90
C ALA A 38 -2.70 -6.61 9.81
N LYS A 39 -3.41 -7.65 10.29
CA LYS A 39 -2.92 -9.03 10.24
C LYS A 39 -2.75 -9.55 8.80
N ALA A 40 -3.70 -9.23 7.92
CA ALA A 40 -3.60 -9.60 6.51
C ALA A 40 -2.43 -8.90 5.83
N ASN A 41 -2.20 -7.62 6.14
CA ASN A 41 -1.08 -6.85 5.62
C ASN A 41 0.28 -7.38 6.10
N ASP A 42 0.40 -7.75 7.38
CA ASP A 42 1.60 -8.37 7.93
C ASP A 42 1.92 -9.70 7.26
N GLN A 43 0.88 -10.52 7.03
CA GLN A 43 1.03 -11.81 6.33
C GLN A 43 1.45 -11.59 4.88
N PHE A 44 0.78 -10.68 4.16
CA PHE A 44 1.14 -10.32 2.79
C PHE A 44 2.59 -9.83 2.69
N TYR A 45 3.03 -8.98 3.62
CA TYR A 45 4.41 -8.50 3.66
C TYR A 45 5.42 -9.62 3.97
N ALA A 46 5.06 -10.56 4.86
CA ALA A 46 5.87 -11.74 5.12
C ALA A 46 6.01 -12.62 3.87
N ASP A 47 4.90 -12.88 3.16
CA ASP A 47 4.87 -13.68 1.93
C ASP A 47 5.65 -13.01 0.80
N TYR A 48 5.55 -11.68 0.68
CA TYR A 48 6.38 -10.88 -0.22
C TYR A 48 7.87 -11.08 0.04
N LYS A 49 8.31 -10.98 1.31
CA LYS A 49 9.72 -11.13 1.67
C LYS A 49 10.31 -12.49 1.32
N ILE A 50 9.50 -13.54 1.37
CA ILE A 50 9.92 -14.90 1.07
C ILE A 50 9.62 -15.30 -0.39
N GLY A 51 9.12 -14.37 -1.20
CA GLY A 51 8.81 -14.59 -2.62
C GLY A 51 7.68 -15.60 -2.84
N LYS A 52 6.64 -15.58 -2.01
CA LYS A 52 5.48 -16.49 -2.08
C LYS A 52 4.15 -15.76 -2.35
N LEU A 53 4.17 -14.70 -3.14
CA LEU A 53 2.94 -14.00 -3.57
C LEU A 53 2.26 -14.66 -4.79
N ASP A 54 2.68 -15.86 -5.16
CA ASP A 54 2.21 -16.62 -6.32
C ASP A 54 0.75 -17.06 -6.22
#